data_AF-A0A3S5JKV9-F1
#
_entry.id   AF-A0A3S5JKV9-F1
#
_cell.length_a   1.000
_cell.length_b   1.000
_cell.length_c   1.000
_cell.angle_alpha   90.00
_cell.angle_beta   90.00
_cell.angle_gamma   90.00
#
_symmetry.space_group_name_H-M   'P 1'
#
loop_
_entity.id
_entity.type
_entity.pdbx_description
1 polymer ?
#
loop_
_entity_poly.entity_id
_entity_poly.type
_entity_poly.pdbx_seq_one_letter_code
_entity_poly.pdbx_strand_id
1 'polypeptide(L)' 'LVGTFGVDESVIFETLFGESKPTGKLPFEIPSSMKEVNEQLEDVPDDTMNPTFKFGFGLTYP' A
#
# COMPACT_ATOMS: atom_id res chain seq x y z
N LEU A 1 7.44 -11.28 -2.44
CA LEU A 1 7.36 -10.85 -1.01
C LEU A 1 5.91 -10.47 -0.74
N VAL A 2 5.29 -11.01 0.29
CA VAL A 2 3.94 -10.61 0.76
C VAL A 2 4.14 -9.93 2.12
N GLY A 3 3.69 -8.69 2.27
CA GLY A 3 3.70 -7.97 3.53
C GLY A 3 2.31 -8.00 4.16
N THR A 4 2.21 -8.29 5.45
CA THR A 4 0.94 -8.38 6.18
C THR A 4 0.98 -7.46 7.40
N PHE A 5 -0.17 -6.89 7.75
CA PHE A 5 -0.34 -5.99 8.90
C PHE A 5 -1.36 -6.56 9.88
N GLY A 6 -1.09 -7.78 10.38
CA GLY A 6 -2.01 -8.46 11.30
C GLY A 6 -3.28 -9.02 10.63
N VAL A 7 -3.19 -9.36 9.34
CA VAL A 7 -4.28 -10.00 8.60
C VAL A 7 -4.25 -11.51 8.85
N ASP A 8 -5.43 -12.12 9.01
CA ASP A 8 -5.55 -13.56 9.11
C ASP A 8 -5.07 -14.26 7.83
N GLU A 9 -4.32 -15.35 7.97
CA GLU A 9 -3.75 -16.08 6.84
C GLU A 9 -4.83 -16.58 5.86
N SER A 10 -6.00 -17.00 6.36
CA SER A 10 -7.07 -17.50 5.50
C SER A 10 -7.56 -16.43 4.52
N VAL A 11 -7.66 -15.19 4.97
CA VAL A 11 -8.10 -14.05 4.16
C VAL A 11 -7.09 -13.74 3.06
N ILE A 12 -5.80 -13.90 3.34
CA ILE A 12 -4.74 -13.73 2.34
C ILE A 12 -4.91 -14.76 1.22
N PHE A 13 -5.12 -16.03 1.56
CA PHE A 13 -5.30 -17.09 0.57
C PHE A 13 -6.60 -16.95 -0.21
N GLU A 14 -7.73 -16.66 0.45
CA GLU A 14 -9.02 -16.41 -0.19
C GLU A 14 -8.89 -15.30 -1.24
N THR A 15 -8.20 -14.20 -0.89
CA THR A 15 -7.93 -13.12 -1.84
C THR A 15 -7.04 -13.61 -2.97
N LEU A 16 -5.89 -14.21 -2.68
CA LEU A 16 -4.92 -14.63 -3.70
C LEU A 16 -5.48 -15.64 -4.72
N PHE A 17 -6.39 -16.53 -4.30
CA PHE A 17 -7.05 -17.49 -5.16
C PHE A 17 -8.31 -16.94 -5.87
N GLY A 18 -8.67 -15.68 -5.61
CA GLY A 18 -9.78 -14.99 -6.26
C GLY A 18 -11.15 -15.35 -5.70
N GLU A 19 -11.19 -16.00 -4.53
CA GLU A 19 -12.43 -16.26 -3.78
C GLU A 19 -13.01 -14.97 -3.21
N SER A 20 -12.15 -13.98 -2.90
CA SER A 20 -12.55 -12.60 -2.61
C SER A 20 -11.80 -11.58 -3.50
N LYS A 21 -12.45 -10.45 -3.80
CA LYS A 21 -11.83 -9.37 -4.59
C LYS A 21 -11.10 -8.39 -3.67
N PRO A 22 -9.82 -8.04 -3.94
CA PRO A 22 -9.10 -7.05 -3.17
C PRO A 22 -9.73 -5.67 -3.38
N THR A 23 -10.15 -5.05 -2.27
CA THR A 23 -10.76 -3.70 -2.24
C THR A 23 -9.90 -2.66 -1.54
N GLY A 24 -8.87 -3.12 -0.80
CA GLY A 24 -7.99 -2.27 0.01
C GLY A 24 -7.29 -1.19 -0.81
N LYS A 25 -7.18 0.00 -0.23
CA LYS A 25 -6.47 1.15 -0.78
C LYS A 25 -5.40 1.60 0.21
N LEU A 26 -4.26 2.02 -0.30
CA LEU A 26 -3.16 2.49 0.52
C LEU A 26 -3.59 3.73 1.32
N PRO A 27 -3.42 3.72 2.67
CA PRO A 27 -3.83 4.82 3.53
C PRO A 27 -2.77 5.95 3.61
N PHE A 28 -1.62 5.76 2.97
CA PHE A 28 -0.52 6.71 2.81
C PHE A 28 0.24 6.35 1.52
N GLU A 29 1.04 7.27 1.00
CA GLU A 29 1.88 7.00 -0.15
C GLU A 29 3.11 6.14 0.15
N ILE A 30 3.61 5.42 -0.86
CA ILE A 30 4.84 4.64 -0.78
C ILE A 30 5.97 5.41 -1.47
N PRO A 31 6.99 5.86 -0.72
CA PRO A 31 8.12 6.58 -1.28
C PRO A 31 8.93 5.73 -2.24
N SER A 32 9.53 6.35 -3.25
CA SER A 32 10.36 5.64 -4.22
C SER A 32 11.75 5.29 -3.71
N SER A 33 12.19 5.89 -2.61
CA SER A 33 13.50 5.63 -2.02
C SER A 33 13.59 6.07 -0.56
N MET A 34 14.63 5.62 0.15
CA MET A 34 14.96 6.13 1.48
C MET A 34 15.31 7.61 1.48
N LYS A 35 15.77 8.18 0.36
CA LYS A 35 16.03 9.62 0.27
C LYS A 35 14.72 10.39 0.42
N GLU A 36 13.69 10.00 -0.34
CA GLU A 36 12.36 10.62 -0.27
C GLU A 36 11.74 10.48 1.12
N VAL A 37 11.91 9.33 1.80
CA VAL A 37 11.48 9.16 3.22
C VAL A 37 12.11 10.20 4.14
N ASN A 38 13.40 10.50 3.98
CA ASN A 38 14.09 11.49 4.82
C ASN A 38 13.74 12.93 4.44
N GLU A 39 13.21 13.17 3.25
CA GLU A 39 12.80 14.49 2.77
C GLU A 39 11.34 14.81 3.11
N GLN A 40 10.52 13.82 3.48
CA GLN A 40 9.15 14.03 3.95
C GLN A 40 9.11 14.85 5.24
N LEU A 41 8.14 15.75 5.31
CA LEU A 41 7.83 16.51 6.51
C LEU A 41 6.98 15.64 7.46
N GLU A 42 7.43 15.49 8.71
CA GLU A 42 6.81 14.60 9.69
C GLU A 42 5.33 14.92 10.00
N ASP A 43 4.91 16.17 9.74
CA ASP A 43 3.58 16.70 10.02
C ASP A 43 2.72 16.97 8.77
N VAL A 44 3.24 16.70 7.57
CA VAL A 44 2.51 16.93 6.31
C VAL A 44 2.23 15.58 5.63
N PRO A 45 0.95 15.23 5.41
CA PRO A 45 0.63 14.02 4.67
C PRO A 45 0.86 14.19 3.16
N ASP A 46 1.21 13.08 2.50
CA ASP A 46 1.27 12.94 1.04
C ASP A 46 2.17 13.96 0.31
N ASP A 47 3.34 14.26 0.88
CA ASP A 47 4.29 15.27 0.40
C ASP A 47 5.50 14.70 -0.37
N THR A 48 5.56 13.39 -0.60
CA THR A 48 6.59 12.74 -1.43
C THR A 48 6.58 13.33 -2.83
N MET A 49 7.74 13.73 -3.33
CA MET A 49 7.85 14.32 -4.65
C MET A 49 7.59 13.28 -5.76
N ASN A 50 8.16 12.08 -5.59
CA ASN A 50 8.08 10.99 -6.56
C ASN A 50 7.63 9.67 -5.90
N PRO A 51 6.35 9.54 -5.50
CA PRO A 51 5.86 8.33 -4.86
C PRO A 51 5.78 7.18 -5.88
N THR A 52 6.21 5.98 -5.48
CA THR A 52 5.99 4.76 -6.27
C THR A 52 4.50 4.42 -6.33
N PHE A 53 3.80 4.59 -5.22
CA PHE A 53 2.34 4.47 -5.15
C PHE A 53 1.79 5.64 -4.35
N LYS A 54 0.77 6.32 -4.89
CA LYS A 54 0.12 7.45 -4.21
C LYS A 54 -0.88 6.96 -3.16
N PHE A 55 -1.27 7.87 -2.27
CA PHE A 55 -2.46 7.69 -1.44
C PHE A 55 -3.65 7.18 -2.27
N GLY A 56 -4.38 6.23 -1.71
CA GLY A 56 -5.56 5.66 -2.36
C GLY A 56 -5.25 4.71 -3.51
N PHE A 57 -3.99 4.42 -3.82
CA PHE A 57 -3.65 3.40 -4.81
C PHE A 57 -4.05 1.99 -4.30
N GLY A 58 -4.54 1.15 -5.21
CA GLY A 58 -4.86 -0.25 -4.92
C GLY A 58 -5.48 -0.94 -6.13
N LEU A 59 -5.03 -2.16 -6.41
CA LEU A 59 -5.47 -2.96 -7.56
C LEU A 59 -6.68 -3.82 -7.20
N THR A 60 -7.49 -4.15 -8.20
CA THR A 60 -8.58 -5.12 -8.11
C THR A 60 -8.40 -6.18 -9.21
N TYR A 61 -8.92 -7.38 -8.98
CA TYR A 61 -9.09 -8.35 -10.07
C TYR A 61 -10.13 -7.85 -11.07
N PRO A 62 -10.05 -8.30 -12.34
CA PRO A 62 -11.11 -8.10 -13.32
C PRO A 62 -12.50 -8.55 -12.82
#